data_AF-A0A7S3X9V0-F1
#
_entry.id   AF-A0A7S3X9V0-F1
#
_cell.length_a   1.000
_cell.length_b   1.000
_cell.length_c   1.000
_cell.angle_alpha   90.00
_cell.angle_beta   90.00
_cell.angle_gamma   90.00
#
_symmetry.space_group_name_H-M   'P 1'
#
loop_
_entity.id
_entity.type
_entity.pdbx_description
1 polymer ?
#
loop_
_entity_poly.entity_id
_entity_poly.type
_entity_poly.pdbx_seq_one_letter_code
_entity_poly.pdbx_strand_id
1 'polypeptide(L)'
;AGPRRAQAGRPSTMEVQPGVYNFQWAGGTFEVEFRKGGIFWCRKFANDAKWEQAESTVRIDWGKYGKYELTVQPDGSLSGGVIGKPDDWRKASFARAFTPAEELLSGSAWMLHYEHGSPFRVEFHADGHFHCADYPGHHLWKLDGNKVAIEWGKYGQYDLEIDTDTRQAAGSLRGNPASWRKLEYLEPLPAFIFKANGCGHSH
;
A
#
# COMPACT_ATOMS: atom_id res chain seq x y z
N ALA A 1 -49.05 8.42 -17.86
CA ALA A 1 -47.90 9.12 -17.25
C ALA A 1 -47.68 8.54 -15.84
N GLY A 2 -46.73 7.62 -15.69
CA GLY A 2 -46.39 7.02 -14.39
C GLY A 2 -45.28 7.81 -13.69
N PRO A 3 -45.24 7.85 -12.35
CA PRO A 3 -44.38 8.76 -11.60
C PRO A 3 -42.90 8.40 -11.76
N ARG A 4 -42.07 9.41 -12.04
CA ARG A 4 -40.60 9.31 -12.02
C ARG A 4 -40.16 9.01 -10.60
N ARG A 5 -39.50 7.86 -10.39
CA ARG A 5 -38.72 7.59 -9.19
C ARG A 5 -37.64 8.66 -9.08
N ALA A 6 -37.70 9.45 -8.00
CA ALA A 6 -36.56 10.27 -7.59
C ALA A 6 -35.40 9.32 -7.26
N GLN A 7 -34.30 9.44 -8.00
CA GLN A 7 -33.01 8.95 -7.53
C GLN A 7 -32.64 9.79 -6.31
N ALA A 8 -32.58 9.16 -5.14
CA ALA A 8 -31.96 9.77 -3.98
C ALA A 8 -30.50 10.06 -4.34
N GLY A 9 -30.17 11.35 -4.48
CA GLY A 9 -28.79 11.78 -4.63
C GLY A 9 -28.01 11.29 -3.41
N ARG A 10 -27.06 10.37 -3.61
CA ARG A 10 -26.04 10.11 -2.60
C ARG A 10 -25.34 11.45 -2.36
N PRO A 11 -25.14 11.89 -1.12
CA PRO A 11 -24.23 13.00 -0.88
C PRO A 11 -22.89 12.59 -1.50
N SER A 12 -22.41 13.37 -2.47
CA SER A 12 -21.05 13.24 -2.98
C SER A 12 -20.15 13.57 -1.81
N THR A 13 -19.67 12.55 -1.09
CA THR A 13 -18.61 12.76 -0.11
C THR A 13 -17.44 13.33 -0.89
N MET A 14 -17.10 14.59 -0.63
CA MET A 14 -15.89 15.24 -1.14
C MET A 14 -14.68 14.66 -0.41
N GLU A 15 -14.60 13.34 -0.28
CA GLU A 15 -13.56 12.60 0.44
C GLU A 15 -12.84 11.68 -0.53
N VAL A 16 -11.52 11.62 -0.39
CA VAL A 16 -10.70 10.66 -1.11
C VAL A 16 -11.02 9.27 -0.59
N GLN A 17 -11.49 8.40 -1.49
CA GLN A 17 -11.69 7.00 -1.18
C GLN A 17 -10.33 6.28 -1.15
N PRO A 18 -9.98 5.55 -0.07
CA PRO A 18 -8.79 4.71 -0.11
C PRO A 18 -8.85 3.67 -1.23
N GLY A 19 -7.76 3.55 -1.99
CA GLY A 19 -7.68 2.65 -3.13
C GLY A 19 -6.58 3.01 -4.11
N VAL A 20 -6.66 2.39 -5.29
CA VAL A 20 -5.74 2.61 -6.41
C VAL A 20 -6.31 3.69 -7.31
N TYR A 21 -5.46 4.64 -7.70
CA TYR A 21 -5.76 5.73 -8.60
C TYR A 21 -4.82 5.72 -9.79
N ASN A 22 -5.36 6.03 -10.97
CA ASN A 22 -4.55 6.36 -12.15
C ASN A 22 -4.10 7.82 -12.03
N PHE A 23 -2.83 8.03 -11.70
CA PHE A 23 -2.21 9.35 -11.55
C PHE A 23 -1.57 9.78 -12.87
N GLN A 24 -1.95 10.95 -13.35
CA GLN A 24 -1.60 11.48 -14.66
C GLN A 24 -0.89 12.82 -14.55
N TRP A 25 0.09 13.00 -15.42
CA TRP A 25 0.82 14.25 -15.64
C TRP A 25 1.27 14.34 -17.10
N ALA A 26 2.03 15.39 -17.45
CA ALA A 26 2.52 15.60 -18.81
C ALA A 26 3.34 14.42 -19.38
N GLY A 27 4.02 13.66 -18.52
CA GLY A 27 4.84 12.51 -18.91
C GLY A 27 4.11 11.16 -18.95
N GLY A 28 2.79 11.13 -18.75
CA GLY A 28 1.96 9.92 -18.85
C GLY A 28 1.18 9.59 -17.59
N THR A 29 0.74 8.34 -17.49
CA THR A 29 -0.13 7.84 -16.41
C THR A 29 0.50 6.62 -15.73
N PHE A 30 0.34 6.52 -14.42
CA PHE A 30 0.76 5.36 -13.62
C PHE A 30 -0.11 5.20 -12.38
N GLU A 31 -0.09 4.03 -11.76
CA GLU A 31 -0.87 3.76 -10.55
C GLU A 31 -0.21 4.35 -9.30
N VAL A 32 -1.04 4.94 -8.45
CA VAL A 32 -0.72 5.35 -7.09
C VAL A 32 -1.78 4.82 -6.14
N GLU A 33 -1.45 4.78 -4.86
CA GLU A 33 -2.28 4.23 -3.81
C GLU A 33 -2.49 5.28 -2.73
N PHE A 34 -3.76 5.59 -2.47
CA PHE A 34 -4.17 6.38 -1.31
C PHE A 34 -4.61 5.40 -0.22
N ARG A 35 -3.78 5.22 0.80
CA ARG A 35 -4.04 4.28 1.90
C ARG A 35 -4.54 5.00 3.14
N LYS A 36 -5.30 4.29 3.98
CA LYS A 36 -5.69 4.77 5.31
C LYS A 36 -4.45 5.13 6.14
N GLY A 37 -4.63 6.03 7.11
CA GLY A 37 -3.52 6.54 7.92
C GLY A 37 -2.63 7.56 7.20
N GLY A 38 -3.10 8.10 6.05
CA GLY A 38 -2.39 9.15 5.31
C GLY A 38 -1.16 8.65 4.56
N ILE A 39 -1.09 7.35 4.24
CA ILE A 39 0.04 6.78 3.49
C ILE A 39 -0.23 6.95 1.99
N PHE A 40 0.70 7.57 1.28
CA PHE A 40 0.66 7.67 -0.17
C PHE A 40 1.71 6.73 -0.75
N TRP A 41 1.35 5.93 -1.75
CA TRP A 41 2.29 4.96 -2.31
C TRP A 41 2.29 4.96 -3.83
N CYS A 42 3.47 4.69 -4.40
CA CYS A 42 3.64 4.51 -5.83
C CYS A 42 4.80 3.57 -6.12
N ARG A 43 4.48 2.40 -6.65
CA ARG A 43 5.48 1.35 -6.95
C ARG A 43 6.57 1.80 -7.91
N LYS A 44 6.24 2.64 -8.90
CA LYS A 44 7.19 3.10 -9.93
C LYS A 44 8.18 4.13 -9.39
N PHE A 45 7.79 4.89 -8.38
CA PHE A 45 8.58 6.00 -7.82
C PHE A 45 8.52 5.92 -6.29
N ALA A 46 9.10 4.83 -5.77
CA ALA A 46 9.18 4.53 -4.36
C ALA A 46 9.89 5.66 -3.58
N ASN A 47 9.19 6.21 -2.58
CA ASN A 47 9.74 7.17 -1.62
C ASN A 47 8.82 7.23 -0.39
N ASP A 48 9.32 7.79 0.71
CA ASP A 48 8.46 8.23 1.81
C ASP A 48 7.47 9.26 1.26
N ALA A 49 6.18 8.95 1.44
CA ALA A 49 5.13 9.78 0.93
C ALA A 49 3.86 9.65 1.78
N LYS A 50 3.24 10.81 2.00
CA LYS A 50 2.02 10.94 2.79
C LYS A 50 1.00 11.78 2.07
N TRP A 51 -0.25 11.55 2.41
CA TRP A 51 -1.34 12.43 2.02
C TRP A 51 -2.20 12.80 3.22
N GLU A 52 -2.78 13.98 3.14
CA GLU A 52 -3.78 14.47 4.06
C GLU A 52 -4.88 15.16 3.27
N GLN A 53 -6.07 15.23 3.85
CA GLN A 53 -7.19 15.91 3.25
C GLN A 53 -7.80 16.90 4.23
N ALA A 54 -8.05 18.10 3.75
CA ALA A 54 -8.82 19.14 4.43
C ALA A 54 -9.90 19.63 3.46
N GLU A 55 -11.17 19.46 3.83
CA GLU A 55 -12.31 19.74 2.96
C GLU A 55 -12.17 19.02 1.60
N SER A 56 -12.23 19.75 0.48
CA SER A 56 -12.01 19.19 -0.87
C SER A 56 -10.54 19.21 -1.29
N THR A 57 -9.61 19.65 -0.45
CA THR A 57 -8.19 19.75 -0.79
C THR A 57 -7.40 18.58 -0.26
N VAL A 58 -6.68 17.90 -1.14
CA VAL A 58 -5.77 16.79 -0.89
C VAL A 58 -4.36 17.28 -1.04
N ARG A 59 -3.57 17.19 0.02
CA ARG A 59 -2.14 17.49 -0.02
C ARG A 59 -1.35 16.20 -0.03
N ILE A 60 -0.42 16.09 -0.97
CA ILE A 60 0.48 14.96 -1.09
C ILE A 60 1.89 15.48 -0.89
N ASP A 61 2.60 14.96 0.10
CA ASP A 61 4.03 15.17 0.27
C ASP A 61 4.72 13.89 -0.19
N TRP A 62 5.36 13.93 -1.36
CA TRP A 62 6.03 12.79 -1.98
C TRP A 62 7.56 12.90 -1.89
N GLY A 63 8.05 13.62 -0.88
CA GLY A 63 9.46 13.84 -0.60
C GLY A 63 10.22 14.37 -1.81
N LYS A 64 11.21 13.62 -2.33
CA LYS A 64 12.04 14.08 -3.45
C LYS A 64 11.27 14.29 -4.76
N TYR A 65 10.09 13.68 -4.89
CA TYR A 65 9.22 13.84 -6.06
C TYR A 65 8.32 15.06 -5.95
N GLY A 66 8.39 15.82 -4.86
CA GLY A 66 7.71 17.09 -4.68
C GLY A 66 6.44 17.02 -3.84
N LYS A 67 5.79 18.18 -3.72
CA LYS A 67 4.57 18.37 -2.95
C LYS A 67 3.46 18.86 -3.87
N TYR A 68 2.28 18.31 -3.67
CA TYR A 68 1.12 18.51 -4.55
C TYR A 68 -0.07 18.96 -3.75
N GLU A 69 -0.89 19.80 -4.37
CA GLU A 69 -2.21 20.16 -3.88
C GLU A 69 -3.22 19.86 -4.98
N LEU A 70 -4.16 18.95 -4.69
CA LEU A 70 -5.21 18.50 -5.60
C LEU A 70 -6.57 18.78 -4.98
N THR A 71 -7.55 19.09 -5.81
CA THR A 71 -8.94 19.29 -5.40
C THR A 71 -9.78 18.09 -5.80
N VAL A 72 -10.52 17.52 -4.85
CA VAL A 72 -11.56 16.51 -5.08
C VAL A 72 -12.67 17.12 -5.91
N GLN A 73 -12.94 16.52 -7.05
CA GLN A 73 -13.99 16.91 -7.97
C GLN A 73 -15.32 16.21 -7.60
N PRO A 74 -16.47 16.70 -8.09
CA PRO A 74 -17.77 16.10 -7.79
C PRO A 74 -17.93 14.63 -8.23
N ASP A 75 -17.11 14.18 -9.19
CA ASP A 75 -17.07 12.80 -9.67
C ASP A 75 -16.08 11.91 -8.90
N GLY A 76 -15.43 12.45 -7.86
CA GLY A 76 -14.42 11.76 -7.04
C GLY A 76 -13.01 11.75 -7.65
N SER A 77 -12.82 12.32 -8.85
CA SER A 77 -11.47 12.52 -9.40
C SER A 77 -10.74 13.65 -8.67
N LEU A 78 -9.42 13.70 -8.83
CA LEU A 78 -8.56 14.73 -8.25
C LEU A 78 -7.94 15.56 -9.38
N SER A 79 -7.89 16.88 -9.21
CA SER A 79 -7.22 17.78 -10.15
C SER A 79 -6.49 18.89 -9.41
N GLY A 80 -5.25 19.17 -9.81
CA GLY A 80 -4.44 20.24 -9.23
C GLY A 80 -3.05 20.23 -9.81
N GLY A 81 -2.03 20.40 -8.97
CA GLY A 81 -0.66 20.44 -9.46
C GLY A 81 0.39 20.51 -8.35
N VAL A 82 1.61 20.81 -8.76
CA VAL A 82 2.72 21.07 -7.84
C VAL A 82 2.47 22.38 -7.09
N ILE A 83 2.68 22.37 -5.78
CA ILE A 83 2.50 23.58 -4.94
C ILE A 83 3.42 24.70 -5.45
N GLY A 84 2.83 25.87 -5.70
CA GLY A 84 3.55 27.05 -6.21
C GLY A 84 3.87 27.02 -7.70
N LYS A 85 3.44 25.99 -8.45
CA LYS A 85 3.65 25.86 -9.90
C LYS A 85 2.36 25.41 -10.60
N PRO A 86 1.38 26.32 -10.80
CA PRO A 86 0.05 25.96 -11.31
C PRO A 86 0.08 25.34 -12.72
N ASP A 87 1.09 25.67 -13.54
CA ASP A 87 1.24 25.08 -14.87
C ASP A 87 1.70 23.62 -14.85
N ASP A 88 2.26 23.15 -13.72
CA ASP A 88 2.72 21.77 -13.52
C ASP A 88 1.59 20.91 -12.95
N TRP A 89 0.61 20.62 -13.80
CA TRP A 89 -0.67 20.01 -13.44
C TRP A 89 -0.57 18.51 -13.13
N ARG A 90 -1.48 18.02 -12.28
CA ARG A 90 -1.70 16.61 -11.95
C ARG A 90 -3.18 16.30 -11.95
N LYS A 91 -3.53 15.09 -12.39
CA LYS A 91 -4.89 14.53 -12.30
C LYS A 91 -4.83 13.13 -11.72
N ALA A 92 -5.85 12.72 -11.00
CA ALA A 92 -5.99 11.33 -10.57
C ALA A 92 -7.44 10.87 -10.67
N SER A 93 -7.66 9.66 -11.20
CA SER A 93 -8.99 9.05 -11.25
C SER A 93 -8.99 7.74 -10.48
N PHE A 94 -10.03 7.50 -9.67
CA PHE A 94 -10.19 6.25 -8.94
C PHE A 94 -10.24 5.07 -9.91
N ALA A 95 -9.30 4.14 -9.79
CA ALA A 95 -9.21 2.96 -10.63
C ALA A 95 -9.97 1.79 -10.00
N ARG A 96 -9.71 1.52 -8.72
CA ARG A 96 -10.38 0.44 -7.96
C ARG A 96 -10.15 0.59 -6.45
N ALA A 97 -11.03 -0.04 -5.68
CA ALA A 97 -10.80 -0.25 -4.25
C ALA A 97 -9.68 -1.29 -4.02
N PHE A 98 -9.07 -1.25 -2.84
CA PHE A 98 -8.24 -2.35 -2.37
C PHE A 98 -9.09 -3.60 -2.15
N THR A 99 -8.51 -4.77 -2.39
CA THR A 99 -9.06 -5.99 -1.82
C THR A 99 -8.86 -5.99 -0.30
N PRO A 100 -9.67 -6.73 0.47
CA PRO A 100 -9.45 -6.87 1.91
C PRO A 100 -8.04 -7.36 2.27
N ALA A 101 -7.46 -8.26 1.46
CA ALA A 101 -6.09 -8.75 1.66
C ALA A 101 -5.03 -7.68 1.38
N GLU A 102 -5.19 -6.85 0.34
CA GLU A 102 -4.28 -5.73 0.05
C GLU A 102 -4.31 -4.67 1.17
N GLU A 103 -5.50 -4.40 1.72
CA GLU A 103 -5.68 -3.45 2.81
C GLU A 103 -5.09 -3.97 4.13
N LEU A 104 -5.19 -5.28 4.38
CA LEU A 104 -4.70 -5.90 5.61
C LEU A 104 -3.18 -6.12 5.62
N LEU A 105 -2.62 -6.63 4.53
CA LEU A 105 -1.21 -7.09 4.49
C LEU A 105 -0.24 -5.96 4.16
N SER A 106 -0.53 -5.12 3.17
CA SER A 106 0.44 -4.18 2.65
C SER A 106 0.62 -2.98 3.59
N GLY A 107 1.85 -2.74 4.06
CA GLY A 107 2.15 -1.74 5.08
C GLY A 107 1.80 -2.19 6.49
N SER A 108 2.04 -3.45 6.84
CA SER A 108 1.68 -4.00 8.16
C SER A 108 2.76 -4.90 8.77
N ALA A 109 2.66 -5.08 10.08
CA ALA A 109 3.51 -5.97 10.84
C ALA A 109 2.74 -7.18 11.38
N TRP A 110 3.43 -8.31 11.45
CA TRP A 110 2.87 -9.60 11.82
C TRP A 110 3.83 -10.35 12.74
N MET A 111 3.28 -11.19 13.60
CA MET A 111 4.04 -12.18 14.36
C MET A 111 4.10 -13.47 13.56
N LEU A 112 5.31 -13.93 13.24
CA LEU A 112 5.56 -15.16 12.49
C LEU A 112 5.87 -16.31 13.46
N HIS A 113 5.06 -17.37 13.37
CA HIS A 113 5.24 -18.63 14.07
C HIS A 113 5.68 -19.71 13.07
N TYR A 114 6.54 -20.61 13.52
CA TYR A 114 7.08 -21.70 12.71
C TYR A 114 7.39 -22.93 13.56
N GLU A 115 7.64 -24.07 12.93
CA GLU A 115 7.95 -25.31 13.62
C GLU A 115 9.14 -25.18 14.58
N HIS A 116 8.91 -25.55 15.84
CA HIS A 116 9.94 -25.63 16.89
C HIS A 116 10.67 -24.30 17.19
N GLY A 117 10.10 -23.18 16.75
CA GLY A 117 10.67 -21.85 16.84
C GLY A 117 10.03 -20.94 17.89
N SER A 118 10.76 -19.91 18.29
CA SER A 118 10.15 -18.78 19.00
C SER A 118 9.57 -17.80 17.99
N PRO A 119 8.33 -17.30 18.18
CA PRO A 119 7.73 -16.34 17.26
C PRO A 119 8.53 -15.04 17.18
N PHE A 120 8.54 -14.41 16.02
CA PHE A 120 9.24 -13.15 15.82
C PHE A 120 8.52 -12.23 14.83
N ARG A 121 8.83 -10.94 14.88
CA ARG A 121 8.17 -9.92 14.06
C ARG A 121 8.68 -9.94 12.63
N VAL A 122 7.74 -9.84 11.69
CA VAL A 122 8.00 -9.60 10.26
C VAL A 122 7.11 -8.48 9.74
N GLU A 123 7.52 -7.85 8.66
CA GLU A 123 6.89 -6.66 8.12
C GLU A 123 6.72 -6.78 6.61
N PHE A 124 5.51 -6.50 6.14
CA PHE A 124 5.14 -6.46 4.73
C PHE A 124 5.04 -5.00 4.31
N HIS A 125 6.11 -4.48 3.73
CA HIS A 125 6.16 -3.08 3.32
C HIS A 125 5.41 -2.89 2.01
N ALA A 126 4.71 -1.77 1.85
CA ALA A 126 3.83 -1.53 0.70
C ALA A 126 4.56 -1.48 -0.65
N ASP A 127 5.88 -1.36 -0.62
CA ASP A 127 6.78 -1.38 -1.76
C ASP A 127 7.16 -2.78 -2.24
N GLY A 128 6.65 -3.80 -1.57
CA GLY A 128 6.95 -5.20 -1.85
C GLY A 128 8.17 -5.73 -1.10
N HIS A 129 8.83 -4.93 -0.25
CA HIS A 129 9.88 -5.46 0.61
C HIS A 129 9.29 -6.22 1.80
N PHE A 130 9.89 -7.37 2.06
CA PHE A 130 9.67 -8.15 3.25
C PHE A 130 10.82 -7.89 4.21
N HIS A 131 10.52 -7.44 5.42
CA HIS A 131 11.53 -7.10 6.41
C HIS A 131 11.39 -7.96 7.66
N CYS A 132 12.53 -8.44 8.14
CA CYS A 132 12.65 -9.19 9.38
C CYS A 132 13.96 -8.79 10.07
N ALA A 133 13.86 -8.23 11.27
CA ALA A 133 15.04 -7.75 11.99
C ALA A 133 15.98 -8.89 12.44
N ASP A 134 15.40 -10.02 12.85
CA ASP A 134 16.15 -11.18 13.34
C ASP A 134 16.87 -11.94 12.20
N TYR A 135 16.38 -11.79 10.97
CA TYR A 135 16.92 -12.41 9.76
C TYR A 135 17.07 -11.35 8.67
N PRO A 136 18.05 -10.44 8.81
CA PRO A 136 18.18 -9.27 7.97
C PRO A 136 18.59 -9.65 6.54
N GLY A 137 18.03 -8.94 5.58
CA GLY A 137 18.37 -9.06 4.18
C GLY A 137 17.38 -8.31 3.29
N HIS A 138 17.66 -8.32 1.99
CA HIS A 138 16.78 -7.76 0.98
C HIS A 138 15.85 -8.86 0.48
N HIS A 139 14.60 -8.83 0.95
CA HIS A 139 13.60 -9.86 0.70
C HIS A 139 12.34 -9.23 0.14
N LEU A 140 11.57 -10.01 -0.60
CA LEU A 140 10.41 -9.53 -1.34
C LEU A 140 9.17 -10.33 -0.98
N TRP A 141 8.01 -9.72 -1.18
CA TRP A 141 6.74 -10.42 -1.14
C TRP A 141 5.84 -9.99 -2.30
N LYS A 142 4.87 -10.84 -2.63
CA LYS A 142 3.82 -10.58 -3.62
C LYS A 142 2.50 -11.12 -3.09
N LEU A 143 1.40 -10.45 -3.44
CA LEU A 143 0.05 -10.87 -3.15
C LEU A 143 -0.71 -11.12 -4.46
N ASP A 144 -1.41 -12.25 -4.52
CA ASP A 144 -2.33 -12.61 -5.60
C ASP A 144 -3.63 -13.15 -4.99
N GLY A 145 -4.70 -12.36 -5.07
CA GLY A 145 -5.90 -12.60 -4.29
C GLY A 145 -5.60 -12.61 -2.78
N ASN A 146 -5.79 -13.77 -2.14
CA ASN A 146 -5.44 -13.99 -0.73
C ASN A 146 -4.10 -14.73 -0.55
N LYS A 147 -3.39 -15.06 -1.64
CA LYS A 147 -2.14 -15.82 -1.58
C LYS A 147 -0.93 -14.89 -1.51
N VAL A 148 -0.10 -15.06 -0.49
CA VAL A 148 1.14 -14.34 -0.29
C VAL A 148 2.30 -15.24 -0.64
N ALA A 149 3.11 -14.82 -1.61
CA ALA A 149 4.42 -15.41 -1.88
C ALA A 149 5.50 -14.56 -1.21
N ILE A 150 6.34 -15.19 -0.38
CA ILE A 150 7.50 -14.54 0.26
C ILE A 150 8.77 -15.12 -0.36
N GLU A 151 9.64 -14.25 -0.86
CA GLU A 151 10.98 -14.59 -1.37
C GLU A 151 12.03 -14.15 -0.33
N TRP A 152 12.44 -15.07 0.55
CA TRP A 152 13.28 -14.78 1.71
C TRP A 152 14.75 -15.17 1.50
N GLY A 153 15.28 -14.96 0.30
CA GLY A 153 16.68 -15.24 -0.04
C GLY A 153 17.12 -16.65 0.40
N LYS A 154 18.19 -16.73 1.21
CA LYS A 154 18.73 -18.01 1.72
C LYS A 154 17.79 -18.75 2.70
N TYR A 155 16.77 -18.08 3.24
CA TYR A 155 15.83 -18.65 4.21
C TYR A 155 14.63 -19.34 3.53
N GLY A 156 14.55 -19.29 2.20
CA GLY A 156 13.59 -20.03 1.41
C GLY A 156 12.50 -19.17 0.77
N GLN A 157 11.56 -19.86 0.13
CA GLN A 157 10.40 -19.25 -0.51
C GLN A 157 9.14 -19.85 0.11
N TYR A 158 8.18 -19.00 0.48
CA TYR A 158 7.01 -19.43 1.22
C TYR A 158 5.75 -19.02 0.47
N ASP A 159 4.75 -19.89 0.51
CA ASP A 159 3.42 -19.61 -0.01
C ASP A 159 2.44 -19.71 1.16
N LEU A 160 1.75 -18.61 1.45
CA LEU A 160 0.78 -18.46 2.53
C LEU A 160 -0.56 -18.01 1.98
N GLU A 161 -1.63 -18.28 2.71
CA GLU A 161 -2.98 -17.81 2.41
C GLU A 161 -3.48 -16.95 3.58
N ILE A 162 -3.99 -15.76 3.26
CA ILE A 162 -4.54 -14.80 4.22
C ILE A 162 -6.01 -15.12 4.46
N ASP A 163 -6.37 -15.22 5.72
CA ASP A 163 -7.72 -15.11 6.21
C ASP A 163 -7.92 -13.68 6.74
N THR A 164 -8.73 -12.90 6.02
CA THR A 164 -8.97 -11.49 6.34
C THR A 164 -9.93 -11.31 7.50
N ASP A 165 -10.77 -12.31 7.79
CA ASP A 165 -11.77 -12.25 8.85
C ASP A 165 -11.11 -12.50 10.22
N THR A 166 -10.19 -13.48 10.28
CA THR A 166 -9.42 -13.78 11.49
C THR A 166 -8.12 -12.97 11.59
N ARG A 167 -7.74 -12.27 10.52
CA ARG A 167 -6.48 -11.52 10.40
C ARG A 167 -5.27 -12.41 10.67
N GLN A 168 -5.30 -13.59 10.07
CA GLN A 168 -4.24 -14.58 10.13
C GLN A 168 -3.77 -14.91 8.72
N ALA A 169 -2.58 -15.48 8.59
CA ALA A 169 -2.18 -16.17 7.37
C ALA A 169 -1.45 -17.46 7.71
N ALA A 170 -1.61 -18.49 6.90
CA ALA A 170 -0.96 -19.77 7.12
C ALA A 170 -0.45 -20.37 5.82
N GLY A 171 0.64 -21.10 5.90
CA GLY A 171 1.27 -21.68 4.72
C GLY A 171 2.49 -22.50 5.06
N SER A 172 3.38 -22.63 4.08
CA SER A 172 4.59 -23.44 4.26
C SER A 172 5.70 -23.00 3.32
N LEU A 173 6.89 -23.56 3.55
CA LEU A 173 7.97 -23.54 2.57
C LEU A 173 7.45 -24.17 1.27
N ARG A 174 7.68 -23.49 0.15
CA ARG A 174 7.24 -23.91 -1.17
C ARG A 174 7.72 -25.33 -1.47
N GLY A 175 6.76 -26.22 -1.77
CA GLY A 175 7.03 -27.63 -2.04
C GLY A 175 7.29 -28.50 -0.81
N ASN A 176 7.23 -27.95 0.42
CA ASN A 176 7.38 -28.71 1.66
C ASN A 176 6.33 -28.30 2.72
N PRO A 177 5.11 -28.88 2.66
CA PRO A 177 4.03 -28.58 3.59
C PRO A 177 4.33 -28.85 5.06
N ALA A 178 5.30 -29.72 5.38
CA ALA A 178 5.68 -30.02 6.76
C ALA A 178 6.43 -28.86 7.44
N SER A 179 7.04 -27.97 6.65
CA SER A 179 7.72 -26.75 7.11
C SER A 179 6.73 -25.60 7.12
N TRP A 180 5.87 -25.53 8.13
CA TRP A 180 4.71 -24.63 8.17
C TRP A 180 5.04 -23.24 8.72
N ARG A 181 4.27 -22.24 8.31
CA ARG A 181 4.32 -20.87 8.87
C ARG A 181 2.91 -20.42 9.22
N LYS A 182 2.78 -19.69 10.31
CA LYS A 182 1.56 -18.95 10.67
C LYS A 182 1.92 -17.50 10.96
N LEU A 183 1.10 -16.58 10.49
CA LEU A 183 1.21 -15.16 10.74
C LEU A 183 -0.02 -14.71 11.53
N GLU A 184 0.20 -13.95 12.60
CA GLU A 184 -0.84 -13.26 13.35
C GLU A 184 -0.64 -11.76 13.18
N TYR A 185 -1.69 -11.05 12.76
CA TYR A 185 -1.61 -9.61 12.55
C TYR A 185 -1.27 -8.89 13.87
N LEU A 186 -0.35 -7.93 13.83
CA LEU A 186 -0.04 -7.07 14.97
C LEU A 186 -0.65 -5.69 14.80
N GLU A 187 -0.16 -4.93 13.84
CA GLU A 187 -0.45 -3.49 13.71
C GLU A 187 -0.14 -2.99 12.29
N PRO A 188 -0.71 -1.84 11.87
CA PRO A 188 -0.26 -1.17 10.67
C PRO A 188 1.14 -0.58 10.91
N LEU A 189 1.97 -0.56 9.88
CA LEU A 189 3.23 0.17 9.92
C LEU A 189 2.94 1.69 9.84
N PRO A 190 3.78 2.53 10.47
CA PRO A 190 3.75 3.96 10.20
C PRO A 190 4.05 4.22 8.70
N ALA A 191 3.73 5.42 8.22
CA ALA A 191 4.19 5.87 6.90
C ALA A 191 5.69 5.58 6.76
N PHE A 192 6.04 4.90 5.67
CA PHE A 192 7.33 4.26 5.53
C PHE A 192 8.47 5.28 5.53
N ILE A 193 9.27 5.29 6.60
CA ILE A 193 10.52 6.03 6.65
C ILE A 193 11.58 5.15 5.98
N PHE A 194 11.88 5.42 4.70
CA PHE A 194 13.10 4.89 4.10
C PHE A 194 14.28 5.50 4.88
N LYS A 195 14.82 4.78 5.87
CA LYS A 195 16.17 5.07 6.34
C LYS A 195 17.09 4.64 5.22
N ALA A 196 17.56 5.62 4.45
CA ALA A 196 18.72 5.48 3.59
C ALA A 196 19.96 5.21 4.46
N ASN A 197 20.03 4.03 5.07
CA ASN A 197 21.26 3.54 5.65
C ASN A 197 22.02 2.91 4.50
N GLY A 198 23.15 3.54 4.18
CA GLY A 198 23.89 3.37 2.95
C GLY A 198 24.16 1.91 2.59
N CYS A 199 23.79 1.54 1.38
CA CYS A 199 24.62 0.64 0.61
C CYS A 199 25.96 1.34 0.40
N GLY A 200 26.86 1.17 1.36
CA GLY A 200 28.28 1.46 1.19
C GLY A 200 28.83 0.51 0.14
N HIS A 201 28.62 0.84 -1.13
CA HIS A 201 29.52 0.40 -2.18
C HIS A 201 30.81 1.17 -1.96
N SER A 202 31.76 0.54 -1.27
CA SER A 202 33.16 0.90 -1.41
C SER A 202 33.49 0.86 -2.90
N HIS A 203 33.86 2.02 -3.43
CA HIS A 203 34.50 2.17 -4.74
C HIS A 203 35.79 1.36 -4.81
#